data_AF-A0A1C1CD84-F1
#
_entry.id   AF-A0A1C1CD84-F1
#
_cell.length_a   1.000
_cell.length_b   1.000
_cell.length_c   1.000
_cell.angle_alpha   90.00
_cell.angle_beta   90.00
_cell.angle_gamma   90.00
#
_symmetry.space_group_name_H-M   'P 1'
#
loop_
_entity.id
_entity.type
_entity.pdbx_description
1 polymer ?
#
loop_
_entity_poly.entity_id
_entity_poly.type
_entity_poly.pdbx_seq_one_letter_code
_entity_poly.pdbx_strand_id
1 'polypeptide(L)'
;MAPTTPRSHSTRKYAEPTIQILVGDRQEPFHVHYSFLAKTHFFHIHGHPAIHRPSGPSPPTSENSPTPSEDTVVADEVEIKEELNEDEPIGNNQAASVTSTSYRLKGIIYEPEAFEIVVNSLYHVSPQTPSHRPALRNFRKAYCLALQYRMSPLQDDIVDCFRNFHAVYNVHFDDVLWLARRISGDEVVVCQVPIIQYLVEQCAYEIYREGYDSFQHHNPGFQGFLRNGNSSLRVELFKAMTRIAMAEQAPDPALGLNQWKVQDWPQYDSSASTEHSVEVIDIDD
;
A
#
# COMPACT_ATOMS: atom_id res chain seq x y z
N MET A 1 -22.43 -5.73 -8.90
CA MET A 1 -22.22 -4.30 -9.17
C MET A 1 -21.17 -4.22 -10.25
N ALA A 2 -21.42 -3.50 -11.34
CA ALA A 2 -20.44 -3.32 -12.41
C ALA A 2 -19.52 -2.14 -12.04
N PRO A 3 -18.22 -2.20 -12.33
CA PRO A 3 -17.28 -1.15 -11.96
C PRO A 3 -17.64 0.15 -12.69
N THR A 4 -17.97 1.17 -11.91
CA THR A 4 -18.28 2.52 -12.39
C THR A 4 -16.99 3.25 -12.70
N THR A 5 -16.43 3.03 -13.89
CA THR A 5 -15.49 3.98 -14.47
C THR A 5 -16.24 5.32 -14.68
N PRO A 6 -15.72 6.46 -14.19
CA PRO A 6 -16.42 7.73 -14.30
C PRO A 6 -16.66 8.08 -15.78
N ARG A 7 -17.93 8.43 -16.07
CA ARG A 7 -18.43 8.76 -17.41
C ARG A 7 -17.54 9.82 -18.07
N SER A 8 -17.03 9.49 -19.26
CA SER A 8 -16.19 10.36 -20.06
C SER A 8 -16.91 11.66 -20.41
N HIS A 9 -16.56 12.75 -19.76
CA HIS A 9 -17.01 14.08 -20.16
C HIS A 9 -16.32 14.47 -21.48
N SER A 10 -17.17 14.74 -22.46
CA SER A 10 -16.84 15.14 -23.82
C SER A 10 -15.97 16.41 -23.90
N THR A 11 -15.06 16.43 -24.87
CA THR A 11 -14.47 17.61 -25.56
C THR A 11 -13.39 18.47 -24.87
N ARG A 12 -12.46 17.86 -24.12
CA ARG A 12 -11.11 18.44 -23.99
C ARG A 12 -10.07 17.50 -24.61
N LYS A 13 -9.35 17.99 -25.64
CA LYS A 13 -8.30 17.32 -26.42
C LYS A 13 -7.01 17.03 -25.63
N TYR A 14 -7.14 16.59 -24.39
CA TYR A 14 -6.05 16.06 -23.57
C TYR A 14 -6.57 14.82 -22.86
N ALA A 15 -6.90 13.79 -23.63
CA ALA A 15 -7.06 12.46 -23.04
C ALA A 15 -5.65 12.00 -22.68
N GLU A 16 -5.22 12.30 -21.45
CA GLU A 16 -3.99 11.74 -20.93
C GLU A 16 -4.06 10.21 -21.09
N PRO A 17 -2.98 9.55 -21.50
CA PRO A 17 -3.00 8.11 -21.72
C PRO A 17 -3.39 7.39 -20.42
N THR A 18 -4.34 6.47 -20.53
CA THR A 18 -4.67 5.55 -19.43
C THR A 18 -3.88 4.27 -19.58
N ILE A 19 -3.52 3.67 -18.45
CA ILE A 19 -2.89 2.37 -18.35
C ILE A 19 -3.93 1.37 -17.88
N GLN A 20 -3.97 0.21 -18.53
CA GLN A 20 -4.76 -0.91 -18.08
C GLN A 20 -4.00 -1.71 -17.02
N ILE A 21 -4.66 -1.97 -15.89
CA ILE A 21 -4.15 -2.76 -14.80
C ILE A 21 -5.17 -3.86 -14.51
N LEU A 22 -4.78 -5.12 -14.67
CA LEU A 22 -5.58 -6.30 -14.35
C LEU A 22 -5.27 -6.75 -12.93
N VAL A 23 -6.28 -6.75 -12.05
CA VAL A 23 -6.09 -6.97 -10.61
C VAL A 23 -6.73 -8.27 -10.13
N GLY A 24 -5.98 -9.01 -9.32
CA GLY A 24 -6.42 -10.21 -8.62
C GLY A 24 -6.61 -11.42 -9.53
N ASP A 25 -7.11 -12.51 -8.95
CA ASP A 25 -7.29 -13.78 -9.66
C ASP A 25 -8.31 -13.66 -10.80
N ARG A 26 -9.33 -12.81 -10.61
CA ARG A 26 -10.33 -12.51 -11.64
C ARG A 26 -9.86 -11.55 -12.74
N GLN A 27 -8.63 -11.03 -12.63
CA GLN A 27 -8.02 -10.10 -13.60
C GLN A 27 -8.96 -8.92 -13.92
N GLU A 28 -9.56 -8.31 -12.90
CA GLU A 28 -10.50 -7.22 -13.12
C GLU A 28 -9.76 -5.99 -13.67
N PRO A 29 -10.23 -5.40 -14.78
CA PRO A 29 -9.53 -4.31 -15.43
C PRO A 29 -9.83 -2.96 -14.78
N PHE A 30 -8.77 -2.24 -14.41
CA PHE A 30 -8.79 -0.83 -14.03
C PHE A 30 -8.07 -0.01 -15.09
N HIS A 31 -8.64 1.15 -15.44
CA HIS A 31 -8.02 2.10 -16.38
C HIS A 31 -7.67 3.37 -15.61
N VAL A 32 -6.37 3.63 -15.42
CA VAL A 32 -5.87 4.72 -14.58
C VAL A 32 -4.99 5.64 -15.41
N HIS A 33 -5.15 6.96 -15.28
CA HIS A 33 -4.30 7.90 -16.00
C HIS A 33 -2.83 7.76 -15.57
N TYR A 34 -1.93 7.72 -16.56
CA TYR A 34 -0.48 7.65 -16.34
C TYR A 34 0.00 8.73 -15.36
N SER A 35 -0.50 9.96 -15.52
CA SER A 35 -0.15 11.12 -14.71
C SER A 35 -0.45 10.95 -13.22
N PHE A 36 -1.44 10.13 -12.86
CA PHE A 36 -1.80 9.85 -11.47
C PHE A 36 -0.90 8.77 -10.87
N LEU A 37 -0.66 7.68 -11.61
CA LEU A 37 0.28 6.64 -11.18
C LEU A 37 1.71 7.18 -11.05
N ALA A 38 2.13 8.09 -11.95
CA ALA A 38 3.45 8.70 -11.95
C ALA A 38 3.73 9.59 -10.72
N LYS A 39 2.69 10.01 -10.00
CA LYS A 39 2.82 10.74 -8.71
C LYS A 39 3.07 9.80 -7.52
N THR A 40 3.03 8.49 -7.75
CA THR A 40 3.22 7.45 -6.74
C THR A 40 4.44 6.60 -7.07
N HIS A 41 4.81 5.68 -6.18
CA HIS A 41 5.87 4.71 -6.43
C HIS A 41 5.44 3.52 -7.30
N PHE A 42 4.25 3.54 -7.91
CA PHE A 42 3.74 2.43 -8.73
C PHE A 42 4.75 1.97 -9.79
N PHE A 43 5.30 2.87 -10.60
CA PHE A 43 6.26 2.52 -11.67
C PHE A 43 7.66 2.19 -11.15
N HIS A 44 8.02 2.66 -9.94
CA HIS A 44 9.27 2.25 -9.31
C HIS A 44 9.24 0.76 -8.93
N ILE A 45 8.06 0.24 -8.65
CA ILE A 45 7.86 -1.16 -8.24
C ILE A 45 7.58 -2.06 -9.44
N HIS A 46 6.70 -1.62 -10.34
CA HIS A 46 6.20 -2.44 -11.44
C HIS A 46 6.89 -2.18 -12.77
N GLY A 47 7.82 -1.22 -12.82
CA GLY A 47 8.49 -0.78 -14.04
C GLY A 47 7.71 0.31 -14.77
N HIS A 48 8.43 1.18 -15.48
CA HIS A 48 7.82 2.21 -16.31
C HIS A 48 7.22 1.59 -17.58
N PRO A 49 6.06 2.08 -18.03
CA PRO A 49 5.45 1.60 -19.26
C PRO A 49 6.32 2.00 -20.45
N ALA A 50 6.31 1.19 -21.51
CA ALA A 50 6.93 1.51 -22.79
C ALA A 50 6.07 2.55 -23.52
N ILE A 51 5.93 3.75 -22.97
CA ILE A 51 5.27 4.86 -23.65
C ILE A 51 6.29 5.43 -24.60
N HIS A 52 6.15 5.13 -25.90
CA HIS A 52 6.86 5.86 -26.94
C HIS A 52 6.62 7.35 -26.72
N ARG A 53 7.67 8.06 -26.30
CA ARG A 53 7.69 9.52 -26.26
C ARG A 53 7.26 9.95 -27.66
N PRO A 54 6.15 10.72 -27.82
CA PRO A 54 5.78 11.20 -29.14
C PRO A 54 7.01 11.92 -29.69
N SER A 55 7.49 11.45 -30.84
CA SER A 55 8.67 11.97 -31.51
C SER A 55 8.43 13.46 -31.74
N GLY A 56 8.92 14.29 -30.82
CA GLY A 56 9.03 15.72 -31.06
C GLY A 56 9.90 15.88 -32.30
N PRO A 57 9.57 16.82 -33.20
CA PRO A 57 10.33 17.00 -34.43
C PRO A 57 11.80 17.19 -34.05
N SER A 58 12.64 16.32 -34.60
CA SER A 58 14.08 16.32 -34.37
C SER A 58 14.60 17.75 -34.45
N PRO A 59 15.28 18.28 -33.41
CA PRO A 59 15.88 19.58 -33.50
C PRO A 59 16.88 19.57 -34.65
N PRO A 60 16.91 20.63 -35.48
CA PRO A 60 17.74 20.65 -36.68
C PRO A 60 19.19 20.42 -36.30
N THR A 61 19.80 19.50 -37.02
CA THR A 61 21.20 19.12 -37.01
C THR A 61 22.07 20.38 -37.03
N SER A 62 22.50 20.85 -35.85
CA SER A 62 23.58 21.83 -35.75
C SER A 62 24.82 21.05 -35.37
N GLU A 63 25.58 20.73 -36.41
CA GLU A 63 26.98 20.34 -36.32
C GLU A 63 27.71 21.34 -35.42
N ASN A 64 28.25 20.87 -34.30
CA ASN A 64 29.55 21.25 -33.74
C ASN A 64 29.62 20.87 -32.26
N SER A 65 30.38 19.82 -31.99
CA SER A 65 31.43 19.72 -30.95
C SER A 65 31.35 18.39 -30.21
N PRO A 66 32.40 17.55 -30.32
CA PRO A 66 32.50 16.30 -29.59
C PRO A 66 33.18 16.52 -28.25
N THR A 67 32.60 15.99 -27.18
CA THR A 67 33.39 15.32 -26.14
C THR A 67 32.53 14.32 -25.38
N PRO A 68 32.96 13.05 -25.28
CA PRO A 68 32.22 11.98 -24.63
C PRO A 68 32.58 11.89 -23.15
N SER A 69 31.66 11.36 -22.35
CA SER A 69 31.86 10.41 -21.24
C SER A 69 30.77 10.64 -20.19
N GLU A 70 29.88 9.68 -20.02
CA GLU A 70 29.57 9.11 -18.70
C GLU A 70 28.67 7.90 -18.90
N ASP A 71 29.21 6.75 -18.47
CA ASP A 71 28.61 5.44 -18.47
C ASP A 71 27.22 5.47 -17.82
N THR A 72 26.18 5.33 -18.62
CA THR A 72 24.90 4.88 -18.09
C THR A 72 24.67 3.46 -18.59
N VAL A 73 24.93 2.52 -17.69
CA VAL A 73 24.62 1.10 -17.79
C VAL A 73 23.15 0.97 -18.19
N VAL A 74 22.90 0.72 -19.48
CA VAL A 74 21.57 0.37 -19.98
C VAL A 74 21.30 -1.04 -19.52
N ALA A 75 20.45 -1.14 -18.49
CA ALA A 75 19.99 -2.39 -17.93
C ALA A 75 19.25 -3.20 -19.01
N ASP A 76 19.64 -4.47 -19.08
CA ASP A 76 19.18 -5.50 -19.99
C ASP A 76 17.63 -5.53 -20.10
N GLU A 77 17.15 -5.40 -21.33
CA GLU A 77 15.75 -5.47 -21.70
C GLU A 77 15.24 -6.91 -21.50
N VAL A 78 14.54 -7.16 -20.39
CA VAL A 78 13.80 -8.42 -20.22
C VAL A 78 12.53 -8.34 -21.06
N GLU A 79 12.62 -8.91 -22.25
CA GLU A 79 11.54 -9.10 -23.22
C GLU A 79 10.42 -9.98 -22.61
N ILE A 80 9.34 -9.36 -22.13
CA ILE A 80 8.14 -10.07 -21.67
C ILE A 80 7.25 -10.34 -22.89
N LYS A 81 7.26 -11.60 -23.35
CA LYS A 81 6.37 -12.11 -24.40
C LYS A 81 4.90 -11.98 -24.02
N GLU A 82 4.15 -11.23 -24.81
CA GLU A 82 2.69 -11.32 -24.90
C GLU A 82 2.29 -12.39 -25.93
N GLU A 83 1.53 -13.39 -25.48
CA GLU A 83 0.69 -14.24 -26.32
C GLU A 83 -0.76 -13.71 -26.25
N LEU A 84 -1.43 -13.54 -27.40
CA LEU A 84 -2.82 -13.96 -27.63
C LEU A 84 -3.32 -13.67 -29.07
N ASN A 85 -3.53 -14.76 -29.80
CA ASN A 85 -4.60 -15.11 -30.75
C ASN A 85 -5.24 -14.07 -31.69
N GLU A 86 -4.98 -14.30 -32.98
CA GLU A 86 -5.92 -14.58 -34.08
C GLU A 86 -7.41 -14.24 -33.85
N ASP A 87 -7.96 -13.24 -34.56
CA ASP A 87 -8.84 -13.47 -35.73
C ASP A 87 -9.42 -12.16 -36.33
N GLU A 88 -9.29 -12.08 -37.66
CA GLU A 88 -10.01 -11.28 -38.66
C GLU A 88 -9.75 -9.76 -38.92
N PRO A 89 -9.91 -9.33 -40.20
CA PRO A 89 -9.22 -8.15 -40.75
C PRO A 89 -10.16 -7.04 -41.29
N ILE A 90 -9.49 -5.97 -41.78
CA ILE A 90 -9.94 -4.92 -42.71
C ILE A 90 -10.44 -3.62 -42.05
N GLY A 91 -9.60 -2.58 -42.13
CA GLY A 91 -10.03 -1.20 -41.95
C GLY A 91 -8.89 -0.23 -41.66
N ASN A 92 -8.27 0.30 -42.71
CA ASN A 92 -7.23 1.33 -42.69
C ASN A 92 -7.53 2.47 -41.69
N ASN A 93 -6.77 2.50 -40.61
CA ASN A 93 -6.07 3.69 -40.16
C ASN A 93 -4.96 3.20 -39.23
N GLN A 94 -3.72 3.55 -39.58
CA GLN A 94 -2.56 3.42 -38.69
C GLN A 94 -2.76 4.35 -37.49
N ALA A 95 -3.69 4.01 -36.60
CA ALA A 95 -3.60 4.40 -35.22
C ALA A 95 -2.41 3.59 -34.70
N ALA A 96 -1.27 4.28 -34.60
CA ALA A 96 -0.05 3.74 -34.02
C ALA A 96 -0.44 2.86 -32.83
N SER A 97 -0.12 1.56 -32.97
CA SER A 97 -0.39 0.54 -31.97
C SER A 97 0.20 1.03 -30.66
N VAL A 98 -0.64 1.60 -29.80
CA VAL A 98 -0.30 1.84 -28.41
C VAL A 98 -0.15 0.42 -27.89
N THR A 99 1.08 -0.06 -27.81
CA THR A 99 1.46 -1.23 -27.02
C THR A 99 1.08 -0.88 -25.59
N SER A 100 -0.20 -1.07 -25.26
CA SER A 100 -0.75 -0.73 -23.97
C SER A 100 -0.08 -1.65 -22.97
N THR A 101 0.95 -1.15 -22.29
CA THR A 101 1.61 -1.90 -21.23
C THR A 101 0.54 -2.24 -20.21
N SER A 102 0.13 -3.51 -20.21
CA SER A 102 -0.93 -4.00 -19.34
C SER A 102 -0.25 -4.62 -18.12
N TYR A 103 -0.49 -4.03 -16.94
CA TYR A 103 0.07 -4.55 -15.70
C TYR A 103 -0.85 -5.64 -15.15
N ARG A 104 -0.28 -6.77 -14.72
CA ARG A 104 -1.03 -7.84 -14.05
C ARG A 104 -0.61 -7.92 -12.60
N LEU A 105 -1.49 -7.47 -11.70
CA LEU A 105 -1.26 -7.49 -10.26
C LEU A 105 -1.91 -8.73 -9.67
N LYS A 106 -1.10 -9.71 -9.25
CA LYS A 106 -1.55 -10.95 -8.61
C LYS A 106 -0.89 -11.11 -7.25
N GLY A 107 -1.64 -11.60 -6.27
CA GLY A 107 -1.13 -11.86 -4.91
C GLY A 107 -2.13 -11.49 -3.83
N ILE A 108 -1.77 -11.79 -2.58
CA ILE A 108 -2.69 -11.74 -1.43
C ILE A 108 -3.26 -10.35 -1.17
N ILE A 109 -2.49 -9.29 -1.42
CA ILE A 109 -2.92 -7.90 -1.22
C ILE A 109 -3.63 -7.30 -2.44
N TYR A 110 -3.47 -7.91 -3.63
CA TYR A 110 -4.03 -7.42 -4.89
C TYR A 110 -5.46 -7.95 -5.08
N GLU A 111 -6.37 -7.52 -4.20
CA GLU A 111 -7.81 -7.70 -4.41
C GLU A 111 -8.40 -6.48 -5.12
N PRO A 112 -9.31 -6.67 -6.09
CA PRO A 112 -9.91 -5.55 -6.82
C PRO A 112 -10.60 -4.54 -5.90
N GLU A 113 -11.31 -4.98 -4.86
CA GLU A 113 -11.99 -4.09 -3.92
C GLU A 113 -11.00 -3.25 -3.09
N ALA A 114 -9.79 -3.76 -2.84
CA ALA A 114 -8.73 -3.01 -2.16
C ALA A 114 -8.02 -2.05 -3.13
N PHE A 115 -7.82 -2.47 -4.38
CA PHE A 115 -7.22 -1.63 -5.41
C PHE A 115 -8.16 -0.50 -5.84
N GLU A 116 -9.48 -0.72 -5.81
CA GLU A 116 -10.48 0.32 -6.07
C GLU A 116 -10.35 1.48 -5.07
N ILE A 117 -10.03 1.21 -3.80
CA ILE A 117 -9.74 2.26 -2.80
C ILE A 117 -8.52 3.09 -3.21
N VAL A 118 -7.46 2.45 -3.69
CA VAL A 118 -6.25 3.11 -4.20
C VAL A 118 -6.57 3.98 -5.40
N VAL A 119 -7.30 3.44 -6.37
CA VAL A 119 -7.71 4.17 -7.58
C VAL A 119 -8.59 5.35 -7.20
N ASN A 120 -9.63 5.17 -6.40
CA ASN A 120 -10.50 6.26 -5.95
C ASN A 120 -9.71 7.40 -5.29
N SER A 121 -8.72 7.08 -4.45
CA SER A 121 -7.84 8.07 -3.84
C SER A 121 -7.02 8.88 -4.86
N LEU A 122 -6.52 8.24 -5.92
CA LEU A 122 -5.81 8.95 -7.02
C LEU A 122 -6.70 9.97 -7.73
N TYR A 123 -8.02 9.76 -7.72
CA TYR A 123 -9.02 10.68 -8.26
C TYR A 123 -9.66 11.56 -7.18
N HIS A 124 -8.99 11.72 -6.02
CA HIS A 124 -9.43 12.55 -4.90
C HIS A 124 -10.79 12.16 -4.31
N VAL A 125 -11.15 10.88 -4.40
CA VAL A 125 -12.30 10.30 -3.70
C VAL A 125 -11.80 9.62 -2.43
N SER A 126 -12.05 10.25 -1.28
CA SER A 126 -11.69 9.67 0.02
C SER A 126 -12.48 8.40 0.31
N PRO A 127 -11.85 7.39 0.92
CA PRO A 127 -12.54 6.17 1.29
C PRO A 127 -13.61 6.43 2.35
N GLN A 128 -14.69 5.66 2.31
CA GLN A 128 -15.76 5.73 3.30
C GLN A 128 -15.55 4.68 4.38
N THR A 129 -15.81 5.04 5.64
CA THR A 129 -15.73 4.11 6.77
C THR A 129 -16.62 2.89 6.49
N PRO A 130 -16.09 1.66 6.56
CA PRO A 130 -16.88 0.47 6.29
C PRO A 130 -18.01 0.33 7.32
N SER A 131 -19.19 -0.13 6.89
CA SER A 131 -20.31 -0.38 7.82
C SER A 131 -20.22 -1.74 8.52
N HIS A 132 -19.42 -2.67 7.97
CA HIS A 132 -19.33 -4.05 8.43
C HIS A 132 -17.89 -4.56 8.41
N ARG A 133 -17.58 -5.45 9.35
CA ARG A 133 -16.23 -5.99 9.55
C ARG A 133 -15.58 -6.64 8.32
N PRO A 134 -16.27 -7.41 7.47
CA PRO A 134 -15.62 -8.03 6.30
C PRO A 134 -14.97 -6.98 5.37
N ALA A 135 -15.53 -5.79 5.27
CA ALA A 135 -14.98 -4.72 4.44
C ALA A 135 -13.65 -4.16 4.98
N LEU A 136 -13.37 -4.24 6.29
CA LEU A 136 -12.05 -3.88 6.84
C LEU A 136 -10.91 -4.70 6.25
N ARG A 137 -11.18 -5.92 5.75
CA ARG A 137 -10.16 -6.71 5.03
C ARG A 137 -9.62 -5.95 3.82
N ASN A 138 -10.51 -5.29 3.06
CA ASN A 138 -10.12 -4.53 1.89
C ASN A 138 -9.32 -3.29 2.29
N PHE A 139 -9.68 -2.65 3.40
CA PHE A 139 -8.93 -1.52 3.96
C PHE A 139 -7.52 -1.90 4.42
N ARG A 140 -7.32 -3.07 5.07
CA ARG A 140 -5.98 -3.56 5.42
C ARG A 140 -5.10 -3.76 4.18
N LYS A 141 -5.67 -4.35 3.12
CA LYS A 141 -4.98 -4.58 1.85
C LYS A 141 -4.67 -3.26 1.15
N ALA A 142 -5.63 -2.33 1.11
CA ALA A 142 -5.45 -1.00 0.57
C ALA A 142 -4.36 -0.21 1.32
N TYR A 143 -4.26 -0.39 2.64
CA TYR A 143 -3.19 0.22 3.44
C TYR A 143 -1.81 -0.31 3.04
N CYS A 144 -1.67 -1.64 2.87
CA CYS A 144 -0.42 -2.23 2.36
C CYS A 144 -0.06 -1.68 0.97
N LEU A 145 -1.03 -1.54 0.08
CA LEU A 145 -0.81 -0.93 -1.25
C LEU A 145 -0.41 0.56 -1.13
N ALA A 146 -1.04 1.30 -0.22
CA ALA A 146 -0.73 2.70 0.03
C ALA A 146 0.69 2.88 0.57
N LEU A 147 1.16 1.98 1.45
CA LEU A 147 2.55 1.91 1.88
C LEU A 147 3.48 1.63 0.69
N GLN A 148 3.17 0.57 -0.06
CA GLN A 148 3.96 0.12 -1.21
C GLN A 148 4.12 1.26 -2.23
N TYR A 149 3.04 1.99 -2.54
CA TYR A 149 3.05 3.09 -3.51
C TYR A 149 3.39 4.46 -2.92
N ARG A 150 3.77 4.54 -1.64
CA ARG A 150 4.08 5.78 -0.91
C ARG A 150 2.98 6.84 -0.96
N MET A 151 1.74 6.41 -0.79
CA MET A 151 0.56 7.27 -0.77
C MET A 151 0.21 7.70 0.67
N SER A 152 0.98 8.63 1.25
CA SER A 152 0.76 9.07 2.64
C SER A 152 -0.66 9.59 2.92
N PRO A 153 -1.29 10.41 2.05
CA PRO A 153 -2.66 10.88 2.30
C PRO A 153 -3.67 9.72 2.41
N LEU A 154 -3.50 8.67 1.60
CA LEU A 154 -4.37 7.50 1.66
C LEU A 154 -4.12 6.66 2.92
N GLN A 155 -2.89 6.58 3.41
CA GLN A 155 -2.61 5.91 4.67
C GLN A 155 -3.33 6.61 5.83
N ASP A 156 -3.26 7.93 5.89
CA ASP A 156 -3.94 8.72 6.92
C ASP A 156 -5.47 8.55 6.83
N ASP A 157 -6.05 8.65 5.62
CA ASP A 157 -7.49 8.45 5.39
C ASP A 157 -7.97 7.05 5.82
N ILE A 158 -7.15 6.01 5.56
CA ILE A 158 -7.46 4.64 5.97
C ILE A 158 -7.40 4.51 7.49
N VAL A 159 -6.38 5.08 8.16
CA VAL A 159 -6.31 5.10 9.63
C VAL A 159 -7.58 5.72 10.21
N ASP A 160 -8.06 6.82 9.64
CA ASP A 160 -9.31 7.44 10.08
C ASP A 160 -10.54 6.56 9.84
N CYS A 161 -10.59 5.81 8.73
CA CYS A 161 -11.64 4.82 8.53
C CYS A 161 -11.61 3.70 9.58
N PHE A 162 -10.43 3.23 9.99
CA PHE A 162 -10.32 2.26 11.09
C PHE A 162 -10.77 2.85 12.42
N ARG A 163 -10.38 4.10 12.73
CA ARG A 163 -10.81 4.81 13.94
C ARG A 163 -12.32 4.95 14.01
N ASN A 164 -12.93 5.46 12.95
CA ASN A 164 -14.37 5.62 12.85
C ASN A 164 -15.11 4.28 12.95
N PHE A 165 -14.54 3.21 12.39
CA PHE A 165 -15.10 1.86 12.55
C PHE A 165 -15.04 1.40 14.01
N HIS A 166 -13.89 1.57 14.66
CA HIS A 166 -13.71 1.10 16.04
C HIS A 166 -14.40 1.95 17.10
N ALA A 167 -14.83 3.16 16.76
CA ALA A 167 -15.72 3.94 17.61
C ALA A 167 -17.08 3.23 17.85
N VAL A 168 -17.45 2.26 17.00
CA VAL A 168 -18.69 1.49 17.10
C VAL A 168 -18.45 0.00 17.36
N TYR A 169 -17.33 -0.55 16.87
CA TYR A 169 -17.03 -1.98 16.92
C TYR A 169 -15.69 -2.26 17.59
N ASN A 170 -15.58 -3.36 18.35
CA ASN A 170 -14.31 -3.72 18.98
C ASN A 170 -13.23 -4.11 17.96
N VAL A 171 -11.97 -3.84 18.26
CA VAL A 171 -10.80 -4.22 17.45
C VAL A 171 -10.61 -5.74 17.44
N HIS A 172 -10.11 -6.28 16.32
CA HIS A 172 -9.64 -7.66 16.26
C HIS A 172 -8.11 -7.64 16.22
N PHE A 173 -7.49 -8.29 17.19
CA PHE A 173 -6.05 -8.38 17.31
C PHE A 173 -5.39 -9.04 16.08
N ASP A 174 -6.12 -9.92 15.40
CA ASP A 174 -5.68 -10.52 14.13
C ASP A 174 -5.44 -9.48 13.02
N ASP A 175 -6.09 -8.31 13.08
CA ASP A 175 -5.82 -7.20 12.16
C ASP A 175 -4.42 -6.65 12.35
N VAL A 176 -3.95 -6.52 13.60
CA VAL A 176 -2.57 -6.13 13.95
C VAL A 176 -1.58 -7.15 13.38
N LEU A 177 -1.78 -8.44 13.69
CA LEU A 177 -0.88 -9.51 13.25
C LEU A 177 -0.82 -9.63 11.72
N TRP A 178 -1.97 -9.47 11.06
CA TRP A 178 -2.05 -9.57 9.62
C TRP A 178 -1.28 -8.45 8.92
N LEU A 179 -1.39 -7.21 9.42
CA LEU A 179 -0.67 -6.04 8.91
C LEU A 179 0.82 -6.12 9.23
N ALA A 180 1.17 -6.45 10.48
CA ALA A 180 2.57 -6.55 10.91
C ALA A 180 3.39 -7.48 10.02
N ARG A 181 2.85 -8.66 9.69
CA ARG A 181 3.51 -9.65 8.81
C ARG A 181 3.72 -9.19 7.36
N ARG A 182 3.10 -8.09 6.93
CA ARG A 182 3.10 -7.61 5.54
C ARG A 182 3.75 -6.26 5.34
N ILE A 183 4.03 -5.54 6.42
CA ILE A 183 4.64 -4.21 6.39
C ILE A 183 6.15 -4.34 6.20
N SER A 184 6.83 -5.06 7.09
CA SER A 184 8.27 -5.26 7.06
C SER A 184 8.64 -6.52 7.83
N GLY A 185 9.78 -7.13 7.48
CA GLY A 185 10.42 -8.15 8.31
C GLY A 185 11.09 -7.56 9.56
N ASP A 186 11.38 -6.26 9.54
CA ASP A 186 11.95 -5.55 10.68
C ASP A 186 10.85 -5.17 11.68
N GLU A 187 10.90 -5.80 12.86
CA GLU A 187 9.93 -5.61 13.94
C GLU A 187 9.86 -4.15 14.43
N VAL A 188 10.97 -3.42 14.38
CA VAL A 188 11.06 -2.02 14.83
C VAL A 188 10.37 -1.11 13.84
N VAL A 189 10.59 -1.32 12.53
CA VAL A 189 9.92 -0.56 11.47
C VAL A 189 8.41 -0.77 11.52
N VAL A 190 7.95 -1.99 11.76
CA VAL A 190 6.52 -2.29 11.90
C VAL A 190 5.87 -1.45 13.00
N CYS A 191 6.55 -1.27 14.14
CA CYS A 191 6.05 -0.49 15.27
C CYS A 191 6.00 1.03 15.00
N GLN A 192 6.67 1.51 13.96
CA GLN A 192 6.65 2.92 13.55
C GLN A 192 5.49 3.24 12.60
N VAL A 193 4.82 2.23 12.04
CA VAL A 193 3.76 2.44 11.07
C VAL A 193 2.48 2.95 11.76
N PRO A 194 1.87 4.06 11.30
CA PRO A 194 0.73 4.68 11.98
C PRO A 194 -0.45 3.75 12.26
N ILE A 195 -0.84 2.88 11.29
CA ILE A 195 -1.94 1.94 11.53
C ILE A 195 -1.61 0.93 12.64
N ILE A 196 -0.35 0.52 12.76
CA ILE A 196 0.07 -0.42 13.80
C ILE A 196 0.03 0.26 15.16
N GLN A 197 0.58 1.47 15.26
CA GLN A 197 0.53 2.28 16.48
C GLN A 197 -0.92 2.49 16.94
N TYR A 198 -1.79 2.91 16.03
CA TYR A 198 -3.21 3.09 16.32
C TYR A 198 -3.86 1.78 16.82
N LEU A 199 -3.70 0.68 16.09
CA LEU A 199 -4.36 -0.58 16.47
C LEU A 199 -3.82 -1.14 17.80
N VAL A 200 -2.52 -0.97 18.07
CA VAL A 200 -1.91 -1.35 19.36
C VAL A 200 -2.50 -0.53 20.50
N GLU A 201 -2.64 0.79 20.32
CA GLU A 201 -3.27 1.65 21.33
C GLU A 201 -4.75 1.33 21.51
N GLN A 202 -5.49 1.04 20.44
CA GLN A 202 -6.89 0.60 20.52
C GLN A 202 -7.03 -0.73 21.28
N CYS A 203 -6.15 -1.71 21.01
CA CYS A 203 -6.13 -2.97 21.76
C CYS A 203 -5.85 -2.73 23.24
N ALA A 204 -4.86 -1.90 23.57
CA ALA A 204 -4.52 -1.56 24.94
C ALA A 204 -5.69 -0.86 25.66
N TYR A 205 -6.39 0.04 24.98
CA TYR A 205 -7.58 0.72 25.50
C TYR A 205 -8.72 -0.26 25.77
N GLU A 206 -9.03 -1.17 24.84
CA GLU A 206 -10.08 -2.16 25.04
C GLU A 206 -9.75 -3.15 26.17
N ILE A 207 -8.50 -3.58 26.30
CA ILE A 207 -8.04 -4.41 27.43
C ILE A 207 -8.21 -3.64 28.75
N TYR A 208 -7.86 -2.35 28.79
CA TYR A 208 -8.03 -1.53 29.98
C TYR A 208 -9.51 -1.33 30.35
N ARG A 209 -10.37 -1.07 29.35
CA ARG A 209 -11.79 -0.78 29.54
C ARG A 209 -12.62 -2.02 29.92
N GLU A 210 -12.38 -3.14 29.24
CA GLU A 210 -13.21 -4.35 29.35
C GLU A 210 -12.56 -5.48 30.15
N GLY A 211 -11.25 -5.38 30.41
CA GLY A 211 -10.46 -6.40 31.07
C GLY A 211 -9.89 -7.44 30.11
N TYR A 212 -8.80 -8.07 30.54
CA TYR A 212 -8.05 -9.06 29.75
C TYR A 212 -8.91 -10.25 29.30
N ASP A 213 -9.71 -10.83 30.19
CA ASP A 213 -10.49 -12.03 29.88
C ASP A 213 -11.55 -11.76 28.80
N SER A 214 -12.20 -10.59 28.85
CA SER A 214 -13.15 -10.15 27.81
C SER A 214 -12.44 -9.98 26.48
N PHE A 215 -11.31 -9.25 26.47
CA PHE A 215 -10.56 -9.03 25.24
C PHE A 215 -10.07 -10.34 24.62
N GLN A 216 -9.51 -11.25 25.43
CA GLN A 216 -9.01 -12.55 25.01
C GLN A 216 -10.13 -13.46 24.46
N HIS A 217 -11.34 -13.40 25.02
CA HIS A 217 -12.48 -14.16 24.51
C HIS A 217 -12.82 -13.77 23.06
N HIS A 218 -12.79 -12.47 22.75
CA HIS A 218 -13.03 -11.96 21.41
C HIS A 218 -11.82 -12.09 20.48
N ASN A 219 -10.62 -12.25 21.04
CA ASN A 219 -9.35 -12.28 20.32
C ASN A 219 -8.55 -13.55 20.64
N PRO A 220 -8.97 -14.74 20.16
CA PRO A 220 -8.35 -16.01 20.55
C PRO A 220 -6.85 -16.10 20.21
N GLY A 221 -6.39 -15.41 19.15
CA GLY A 221 -4.98 -15.34 18.78
C GLY A 221 -4.09 -14.57 19.76
N PHE A 222 -4.66 -13.77 20.67
CA PHE A 222 -3.93 -12.85 21.52
C PHE A 222 -3.04 -13.57 22.57
N GLN A 223 -3.54 -14.59 23.25
CA GLN A 223 -2.73 -15.39 24.19
C GLN A 223 -1.53 -16.06 23.52
N GLY A 224 -1.71 -16.57 22.29
CA GLY A 224 -0.61 -17.14 21.50
C GLY A 224 0.45 -16.09 21.16
N PHE A 225 0.02 -14.88 20.82
CA PHE A 225 0.90 -13.73 20.61
C PHE A 225 1.64 -13.33 21.89
N LEU A 226 1.01 -13.29 23.06
CA LEU A 226 1.70 -12.93 24.30
C LEU A 226 2.84 -13.90 24.64
N ARG A 227 2.67 -15.18 24.31
CA ARG A 227 3.68 -16.22 24.54
C ARG A 227 4.80 -16.19 23.52
N ASN A 228 4.44 -16.22 22.24
CA ASN A 228 5.36 -16.52 21.13
C ASN A 228 5.45 -15.41 20.08
N GLY A 229 4.75 -14.30 20.29
CA GLY A 229 4.67 -13.20 19.33
C GLY A 229 5.93 -12.35 19.28
N ASN A 230 5.93 -11.49 18.27
CA ASN A 230 6.95 -10.47 18.01
C ASN A 230 7.30 -9.69 19.28
N SER A 231 8.59 -9.54 19.54
CA SER A 231 9.09 -8.97 20.78
C SER A 231 8.78 -7.48 20.89
N SER A 232 9.01 -6.74 19.81
CA SER A 232 8.79 -5.28 19.74
C SER A 232 7.31 -4.92 19.85
N LEU A 233 6.41 -5.63 19.17
CA LEU A 233 4.97 -5.40 19.26
C LEU A 233 4.42 -5.67 20.66
N ARG A 234 4.93 -6.69 21.36
CA ARG A 234 4.57 -6.94 22.76
C ARG A 234 5.01 -5.80 23.66
N VAL A 235 6.22 -5.29 23.45
CA VAL A 235 6.75 -4.14 24.18
C VAL A 235 5.90 -2.90 23.92
N GLU A 236 5.53 -2.61 22.67
CA GLU A 236 4.68 -1.46 22.33
C GLU A 236 3.27 -1.58 22.92
N LEU A 237 2.68 -2.78 22.92
CA LEU A 237 1.41 -3.01 23.58
C LEU A 237 1.49 -2.76 25.09
N PHE A 238 2.55 -3.26 25.75
CA PHE A 238 2.75 -3.05 27.18
C PHE A 238 2.97 -1.56 27.51
N LYS A 239 3.74 -0.84 26.69
CA LYS A 239 3.92 0.62 26.81
C LYS A 239 2.59 1.35 26.66
N ALA A 240 1.78 0.98 25.67
CA ALA A 240 0.46 1.56 25.45
C ALA A 240 -0.46 1.32 26.65
N MET A 241 -0.53 0.08 27.16
CA MET A 241 -1.31 -0.25 28.36
C MET A 241 -0.86 0.55 29.59
N THR A 242 0.46 0.67 29.80
CA THR A 242 1.02 1.44 30.91
C THR A 242 0.64 2.92 30.80
N ARG A 243 0.78 3.51 29.60
CA ARG A 243 0.42 4.91 29.34
C ARG A 243 -1.05 5.17 29.63
N ILE A 244 -1.93 4.28 29.19
CA ILE A 244 -3.37 4.36 29.40
C ILE A 244 -3.72 4.23 30.89
N ALA A 245 -3.12 3.27 31.60
CA ALA A 245 -3.36 3.07 33.03
C ALA A 245 -2.85 4.22 33.91
N MET A 246 -1.82 4.95 33.46
CA MET A 246 -1.28 6.12 34.15
C MET A 246 -2.02 7.42 33.84
N ALA A 247 -2.89 7.44 32.82
CA ALA A 247 -3.64 8.63 32.45
C ALA A 247 -4.81 8.87 33.42
N GLU A 248 -5.02 10.12 33.84
CA GLU A 248 -6.16 10.49 34.71
C GLU A 248 -7.51 10.15 34.06
N GLN A 249 -7.56 10.30 32.74
CA GLN A 249 -8.64 9.83 31.88
C GLN A 249 -7.98 9.11 30.70
N ALA A 250 -8.35 7.86 30.47
CA ALA A 250 -7.94 7.08 29.31
C ALA A 250 -8.87 7.41 28.13
N PRO A 251 -8.50 8.33 27.20
CA PRO A 251 -9.33 8.59 26.04
C PRO A 251 -9.35 7.36 25.13
N ASP A 252 -10.50 7.08 24.52
CA ASP A 252 -10.62 6.09 23.45
C ASP A 252 -9.82 6.56 22.21
N PRO A 253 -8.80 5.81 21.75
CA PRO A 253 -8.01 6.18 20.56
C PRO A 253 -8.84 6.33 19.28
N ALA A 254 -9.99 5.66 19.20
CA ALA A 254 -10.94 5.79 18.10
C ALA A 254 -11.63 7.17 18.07
N LEU A 255 -11.65 7.90 19.18
CA LEU A 255 -12.32 9.19 19.31
C LEU A 255 -11.33 10.35 19.17
N GLY A 256 -11.86 11.55 18.86
CA GLY A 256 -11.06 12.78 18.76
C GLY A 256 -10.27 12.92 17.45
N LEU A 257 -9.21 13.74 17.48
CA LEU A 257 -8.36 14.00 16.31
C LEU A 257 -7.38 12.86 16.03
N ASN A 258 -7.08 12.61 14.76
CA ASN A 258 -6.11 11.62 14.34
C ASN A 258 -4.69 12.05 14.72
N GLN A 259 -4.06 11.30 15.62
CA GLN A 259 -2.68 11.52 16.05
C GLN A 259 -1.68 10.64 15.29
N TRP A 260 -2.16 9.58 14.62
CA TRP A 260 -1.36 8.60 13.89
C TRP A 260 -1.35 8.95 12.41
N LYS A 261 -0.62 10.00 12.08
CA LYS A 261 -0.37 10.42 10.71
C LYS A 261 1.04 10.04 10.29
N VAL A 262 1.23 9.76 9.01
CA VAL A 262 2.57 9.58 8.46
C VAL A 262 3.36 10.87 8.64
N GLN A 263 4.24 10.92 9.65
CA GLN A 263 5.33 11.91 9.69
C GLN A 263 6.42 11.45 8.73
N ASP A 264 7.13 12.41 8.12
CA ASP A 264 8.09 12.19 7.04
C ASP A 264 8.91 10.91 7.25
N TRP A 265 8.72 10.00 6.30
CA TRP A 265 9.13 8.60 6.27
C TRP A 265 10.44 8.26 7.00
N PRO A 266 10.49 7.22 7.85
CA PRO A 266 11.71 6.46 7.99
C PRO A 266 11.96 5.74 6.64
N GLN A 267 13.14 5.97 6.05
CA GLN A 267 13.54 5.32 4.79
C GLN A 267 13.46 3.79 4.94
N TYR A 268 12.61 3.15 4.14
CA TYR A 268 12.61 1.70 3.98
C TYR A 268 13.85 1.29 3.18
N ASP A 269 14.77 0.59 3.84
CA ASP A 269 15.96 0.02 3.22
C ASP A 269 15.66 -1.42 2.78
N SER A 270 15.54 -1.63 1.47
CA SER A 270 15.34 -2.97 0.88
C SER A 270 16.53 -3.91 1.06
N SER A 271 17.69 -3.43 1.52
CA SER A 271 18.89 -4.23 1.75
C SER A 271 19.08 -4.72 3.19
N ALA A 272 18.23 -4.31 4.13
CA ALA A 272 18.32 -4.68 5.56
C ALA A 272 18.08 -6.17 5.87
N SER A 273 17.77 -7.02 4.88
CA SER A 273 17.59 -8.47 5.08
C SER A 273 18.90 -9.27 5.00
N THR A 274 20.04 -8.62 4.83
CA THR A 274 21.36 -9.27 4.83
C THR A 274 22.18 -8.68 5.96
N GLU A 275 22.69 -9.56 6.83
CA GLU A 275 23.59 -9.30 7.98
C GLU A 275 22.90 -9.25 9.36
N HIS A 276 22.34 -10.40 9.77
CA HIS A 276 22.44 -10.79 11.19
C HIS A 276 23.64 -11.74 11.32
N SER A 277 24.86 -11.17 11.34
CA SER A 277 26.00 -11.88 11.92
C SER A 277 25.77 -11.92 13.43
N VAL A 278 25.33 -13.07 13.93
CA VAL A 278 25.26 -13.35 15.36
C VAL A 278 26.70 -13.38 15.87
N GLU A 279 27.10 -12.34 16.59
CA GLU A 279 28.36 -12.28 17.32
C GLU A 279 28.26 -13.28 18.47
N VAL A 280 28.89 -14.45 18.31
CA VAL A 280 29.01 -15.46 19.36
C VAL A 280 30.06 -14.95 20.35
N ILE A 281 29.61 -14.58 21.56
CA ILE A 281 30.50 -14.25 22.66
C ILE A 281 30.95 -15.57 23.29
N ASP A 282 32.22 -15.94 23.09
CA ASP A 282 32.85 -17.02 23.84
C ASP A 282 32.97 -16.60 25.31
N ILE A 283 32.41 -17.42 26.21
CA ILE A 283 32.56 -17.27 27.65
C ILE A 283 33.73 -18.18 28.04
N ASP A 284 34.86 -17.58 28.41
CA ASP A 284 36.00 -18.29 28.98
C ASP A 284 35.59 -19.01 30.28
N ASP A 285 35.92 -20.31 30.37
CA ASP A 285 35.81 -21.18 31.56
C ASP A 285 36.69 -20.70 32.73
#